data_AF-A0A3N4E5D6-F1
#
_entry.id   AF-A0A3N4E5D6-F1
#
_cell.length_a   1.000
_cell.length_b   1.000
_cell.length_c   1.000
_cell.angle_alpha   90.00
_cell.angle_beta   90.00
_cell.angle_gamma   90.00
#
_symmetry.space_group_name_H-M   'P 1'
#
loop_
_entity.id
_entity.type
_entity.pdbx_description
1 polymer ?
#
loop_
_entity_poly.entity_id
_entity_poly.type
_entity_poly.pdbx_seq_one_letter_code
_entity_poly.pdbx_strand_id
1 'polypeptide(L)'
;MNNINKAELIQLFKFPRQRILQSMEVTHCPHAVFFNDSDEQCITCHQGEECLWINHNDEMVALELKSIEQLTQQLLIAVDYIDSNLSPHHMSRRKCQCENCRWLKQVQMTLGGKA
;
A
#
# COMPACT_ATOMS: atom_id res chain seq x y z
N MET A 1 17.88 7.70 15.92
CA MET A 1 16.73 7.00 15.30
C MET A 1 15.53 7.89 15.51
N ASN A 2 14.91 8.39 14.44
CA ASN A 2 13.66 9.16 14.58
C ASN A 2 12.66 8.28 15.33
N ASN A 3 11.99 8.84 16.34
CA ASN A 3 10.99 8.12 17.11
C ASN A 3 9.74 8.01 16.22
N ILE A 4 9.68 6.96 15.40
CA ILE A 4 8.59 6.77 14.43
C ILE A 4 7.32 6.45 15.22
N ASN A 5 6.30 7.30 15.07
CA ASN A 5 5.01 7.11 15.70
C ASN A 5 4.22 6.01 14.98
N LYS A 6 3.97 4.89 15.65
CA LYS A 6 3.24 3.74 15.09
C LYS A 6 1.83 4.10 14.62
N ALA A 7 1.12 4.97 15.35
CA ALA A 7 -0.22 5.38 14.97
C ALA A 7 -0.21 6.17 13.67
N GLU A 8 0.79 7.03 13.46
CA GLU A 8 0.98 7.77 12.20
C GLU A 8 1.27 6.82 11.04
N LEU A 9 2.10 5.78 11.25
CA LEU A 9 2.33 4.75 10.23
C LEU A 9 1.05 4.05 9.81
N ILE A 10 0.22 3.65 10.78
CA ILE A 10 -1.05 2.95 10.50
C ILE A 10 -1.99 3.84 9.67
N GLN A 11 -2.06 5.14 9.96
CA GLN A 11 -2.90 6.08 9.19
C GLN A 11 -2.47 6.19 7.73
N LEU A 12 -1.18 6.01 7.41
CA LEU A 12 -0.67 6.07 6.05
C LEU A 12 -1.20 4.94 5.15
N PHE A 13 -1.71 3.83 5.71
CA PHE A 13 -2.25 2.71 4.93
C PHE A 13 -3.58 3.01 4.25
N LYS A 14 -4.36 3.98 4.74
CA LYS A 14 -5.69 4.29 4.19
C LYS A 14 -5.64 4.59 2.69
N PHE A 15 -4.68 5.42 2.28
CA PHE A 15 -4.54 5.84 0.89
C PHE A 15 -4.13 4.70 -0.06
N PRO A 16 -3.05 3.95 0.17
CA PRO A 16 -2.65 2.86 -0.72
C PRO A 16 -3.67 1.73 -0.76
N ARG A 17 -4.37 1.41 0.34
CA ARG A 17 -5.49 0.46 0.31
C ARG A 17 -6.53 0.83 -0.75
N GLN A 18 -6.99 2.09 -0.72
CA GLN A 18 -7.98 2.59 -1.66
C GLN A 18 -7.44 2.57 -3.10
N ARG A 19 -6.19 3.00 -3.31
CA ARG A 19 -5.58 3.06 -4.64
C ARG A 19 -5.35 1.69 -5.26
N ILE A 20 -4.79 0.76 -4.50
CA ILE A 20 -4.53 -0.62 -4.95
C ILE A 20 -5.87 -1.32 -5.21
N LEU A 21 -6.85 -1.22 -4.30
CA LEU A 21 -8.15 -1.85 -4.52
C LEU A 21 -8.88 -1.28 -5.76
N GLN A 22 -8.75 0.02 -6.04
CA GLN A 22 -9.33 0.65 -7.23
C GLN A 22 -8.65 0.23 -8.54
N SER A 23 -7.41 -0.24 -8.52
CA SER A 23 -6.75 -0.77 -9.72
C SER A 23 -7.08 -2.23 -10.00
N MET A 24 -7.60 -2.95 -9.00
CA MET A 24 -7.90 -4.38 -9.11
C MET A 24 -9.24 -4.61 -9.79
N GLU A 25 -9.32 -5.63 -10.66
CA GLU A 25 -10.55 -6.08 -11.32
C GLU A 25 -11.32 -7.05 -10.41
N VAL A 26 -11.78 -6.55 -9.27
CA VAL A 26 -12.36 -7.36 -8.19
C VAL A 26 -13.73 -7.95 -8.50
N THR A 27 -14.43 -7.41 -9.50
CA THR A 27 -15.81 -7.81 -9.85
C THR A 27 -15.94 -9.26 -10.30
N HIS A 28 -14.85 -9.85 -10.80
CA HIS A 28 -14.80 -11.23 -11.28
C HIS A 28 -14.08 -12.17 -10.31
N CYS A 29 -13.72 -11.70 -9.12
CA CYS A 29 -13.05 -12.53 -8.13
C CYS A 29 -14.04 -13.54 -7.53
N PRO A 30 -13.85 -14.87 -7.69
CA PRO A 30 -14.73 -15.86 -7.09
C PRO A 30 -14.64 -15.88 -5.55
N HIS A 31 -13.56 -15.28 -5.00
CA HIS A 31 -13.28 -15.22 -3.57
C HIS A 31 -13.58 -13.86 -2.94
N ALA A 32 -14.26 -12.95 -3.65
CA ALA A 32 -14.59 -11.61 -3.13
C ALA A 32 -13.38 -10.89 -2.48
N VAL A 33 -12.20 -11.04 -3.10
CA VAL A 33 -10.92 -10.45 -2.65
C VAL A 33 -10.38 -11.04 -1.33
N PHE A 34 -10.92 -12.16 -0.85
CA PHE A 34 -10.30 -12.94 0.22
C PHE A 34 -9.29 -13.92 -0.36
N PHE A 35 -8.00 -13.68 -0.11
CA PHE A 35 -6.94 -14.55 -0.60
C PHE A 35 -6.96 -15.89 0.14
N ASN A 36 -6.77 -16.98 -0.61
CA ASN A 36 -6.65 -18.34 -0.09
C ASN A 36 -5.41 -19.01 -0.69
N ASP A 37 -4.40 -19.24 0.13
CA ASP A 37 -3.13 -19.86 -0.29
C ASP A 37 -3.24 -21.35 -0.66
N SER A 38 -4.35 -21.97 -0.29
CA SER A 38 -4.67 -23.37 -0.54
C SER A 38 -5.56 -23.56 -1.77
N ASP A 39 -6.02 -22.48 -2.40
CA ASP A 39 -6.85 -22.50 -3.60
C ASP A 39 -6.01 -22.23 -4.85
N GLU A 40 -6.02 -23.18 -5.80
CA GLU A 40 -5.26 -23.08 -7.03
C GLU A 40 -5.65 -21.83 -7.87
N GLN A 41 -6.91 -21.41 -7.84
CA GLN A 41 -7.37 -20.22 -8.56
C GLN A 41 -6.85 -18.92 -7.94
N CYS A 42 -6.63 -18.90 -6.62
CA CYS A 42 -6.04 -17.75 -5.94
C CYS A 42 -4.54 -17.65 -6.23
N ILE A 43 -3.81 -18.76 -6.13
CA ILE A 43 -2.35 -18.75 -6.36
C ILE A 43 -1.98 -18.48 -7.83
N THR A 44 -2.86 -18.79 -8.79
CA THR A 44 -2.67 -18.47 -10.21
C THR A 44 -3.44 -17.21 -10.65
N CYS A 45 -3.99 -16.44 -9.72
CA CYS A 45 -4.80 -15.27 -10.04
C CYS A 45 -3.94 -14.17 -10.67
N HIS A 46 -4.43 -13.54 -11.74
CA HIS A 46 -3.75 -12.42 -12.39
C HIS A 46 -3.65 -11.16 -11.51
N GLN A 47 -4.46 -11.06 -10.44
CA GLN A 47 -4.38 -9.97 -9.46
C GLN A 47 -3.12 -10.05 -8.57
N GLY A 48 -2.46 -11.22 -8.49
CA GLY A 48 -1.11 -11.37 -7.94
C GLY A 48 -0.83 -10.67 -6.61
N GLU A 49 0.21 -9.85 -6.62
CA GLU A 49 0.82 -9.23 -5.43
C GLU A 49 -0.07 -8.15 -4.80
N GLU A 50 -0.85 -7.43 -5.61
CA GLU A 50 -1.80 -6.42 -5.14
C GLU A 50 -2.87 -7.05 -4.24
N CYS A 51 -3.42 -8.19 -4.64
CA CYS A 51 -4.41 -8.93 -3.84
C CYS A 51 -3.81 -9.42 -2.51
N LEU A 52 -2.59 -9.97 -2.57
CA LEU A 52 -1.84 -10.40 -1.38
C LEU A 52 -1.58 -9.25 -0.42
N TRP A 53 -1.16 -8.09 -0.95
CA TRP A 53 -0.88 -6.92 -0.13
C TRP A 53 -2.15 -6.40 0.54
N ILE A 54 -3.28 -6.34 -0.19
CA ILE A 54 -4.58 -5.96 0.39
C ILE A 54 -4.96 -6.92 1.52
N ASN A 55 -4.90 -8.23 1.32
CA ASN A 55 -5.26 -9.20 2.35
C ASN A 55 -4.37 -9.13 3.59
N HIS A 56 -3.11 -8.73 3.44
CA HIS A 56 -2.22 -8.50 4.57
C HIS A 56 -2.41 -7.15 5.25
N ASN A 57 -3.04 -6.17 4.60
CA ASN A 57 -3.07 -4.80 5.08
C ASN A 57 -4.45 -4.15 5.03
N ASP A 58 -5.55 -4.89 4.85
CA ASP A 58 -6.92 -4.36 4.79
C ASP A 58 -7.32 -3.67 6.12
N GLU A 59 -8.43 -2.92 6.11
CA GLU A 59 -9.06 -2.35 7.29
C GLU A 59 -9.42 -3.39 8.36
N MET A 60 -9.75 -4.62 7.96
CA MET A 60 -10.04 -5.71 8.91
C MET A 60 -8.79 -6.33 9.55
N VAL A 61 -7.59 -6.00 9.07
CA VAL A 61 -6.33 -6.50 9.63
C VAL A 61 -5.91 -5.64 10.81
N ALA A 62 -5.59 -6.29 11.93
CA ALA A 62 -5.07 -5.69 13.15
C ALA A 62 -3.63 -5.13 12.97
N LEU A 63 -3.49 -4.01 12.25
CA LEU A 63 -2.21 -3.35 11.99
C LEU A 63 -1.48 -2.94 13.28
N GLU A 64 -2.22 -2.68 14.35
CA GLU A 64 -1.72 -2.40 15.69
C GLU A 64 -0.93 -3.58 16.30
N LEU A 65 -1.09 -4.80 15.80
CA LEU A 65 -0.29 -5.95 16.23
C LEU A 65 1.03 -6.07 15.47
N LYS A 66 1.13 -5.48 14.27
CA LYS A 66 2.38 -5.49 13.47
C LYS A 66 3.46 -4.64 14.14
N SER A 67 4.72 -5.03 14.03
CA SER A 67 5.84 -4.20 14.49
C SER A 67 5.98 -2.94 13.62
N ILE A 68 6.66 -1.91 14.12
CA ILE A 68 6.99 -0.71 13.35
C ILE A 68 7.77 -1.08 12.06
N GLU A 69 8.66 -2.06 12.16
CA GLU A 69 9.43 -2.57 11.02
C GLU A 69 8.52 -3.21 9.97
N GLN A 70 7.60 -4.09 10.39
CA GLN A 70 6.63 -4.71 9.48
C GLN A 70 5.74 -3.66 8.80
N LEU A 71 5.24 -2.67 9.55
CA LEU A 71 4.45 -1.57 8.99
C LEU A 71 5.27 -0.74 8.00
N THR A 72 6.53 -0.46 8.31
CA THR A 72 7.44 0.28 7.42
C THR A 72 7.66 -0.48 6.13
N GLN A 73 7.95 -1.78 6.19
CA GLN A 73 8.15 -2.61 5.00
C GLN A 73 6.91 -2.64 4.11
N GLN A 74 5.73 -2.80 4.70
CA GLN A 74 4.48 -2.81 3.93
C GLN A 74 4.15 -1.45 3.30
N LEU A 75 4.50 -0.34 3.97
CA LEU A 75 4.41 1.00 3.39
C LEU A 75 5.40 1.22 2.25
N LEU A 76 6.62 0.68 2.33
CA LEU A 76 7.59 0.78 1.23
C LEU A 76 7.11 0.04 -0.01
N ILE A 77 6.51 -1.15 0.14
CA ILE A 77 5.87 -1.86 -0.98
C ILE A 77 4.77 -1.00 -1.61
N ALA A 78 3.94 -0.36 -0.79
CA ALA A 78 2.91 0.55 -1.28
C ALA A 78 3.49 1.81 -1.96
N VAL A 79 4.64 2.30 -1.50
CA VAL A 79 5.38 3.41 -2.13
C VAL A 79 5.82 3.01 -3.53
N ASP A 80 6.44 1.84 -3.69
CA ASP A 80 6.90 1.34 -4.98
C ASP A 80 5.72 1.16 -5.96
N TYR A 81 4.62 0.61 -5.48
CA TYR A 81 3.39 0.49 -6.26
C TYR A 81 2.86 1.86 -6.71
N ILE A 82 2.71 2.82 -5.80
CA ILE A 82 2.17 4.14 -6.16
C ILE A 82 3.12 4.89 -7.09
N ASP A 83 4.43 4.81 -6.87
CA ASP A 83 5.45 5.51 -7.66
C ASP A 83 5.52 4.97 -9.10
N SER A 84 5.46 3.64 -9.26
CA SER A 84 5.47 2.97 -10.57
C SER A 84 4.23 3.27 -11.41
N ASN A 85 3.10 3.59 -10.77
CA ASN A 85 1.85 3.96 -11.42
C ASN A 85 1.71 5.48 -11.70
N LEU A 86 2.74 6.29 -11.44
CA LEU A 86 2.71 7.71 -11.79
C LEU A 86 2.97 7.94 -13.28
N SER A 87 2.18 8.81 -13.89
CA SER A 87 2.47 9.27 -15.26
C SER A 87 3.73 10.14 -15.32
N PRO A 88 4.42 10.22 -16.49
CA PRO A 88 5.67 11.00 -16.64
C PRO A 88 5.56 12.49 -16.26
N HIS A 89 4.36 13.08 -16.29
CA HIS A 89 4.13 14.47 -15.87
C HIS A 89 4.47 14.73 -14.39
N HIS A 90 4.57 13.68 -13.59
CA HIS A 90 4.95 13.77 -12.18
C HIS A 90 6.46 13.92 -11.98
N MET A 91 7.31 13.85 -13.01
CA MET A 91 8.78 13.92 -12.87
C MET A 91 9.31 15.24 -12.28
N SER A 92 8.50 16.30 -12.22
CA SER A 92 8.77 17.53 -11.44
C SER A 92 8.16 17.49 -10.02
N ARG A 93 8.22 16.31 -9.36
CA ARG A 93 7.56 15.91 -8.09
C ARG A 93 7.53 16.97 -6.99
N ARG A 94 8.56 17.82 -6.92
CA ARG A 94 8.72 18.85 -5.87
C ARG A 94 7.51 19.78 -5.78
N LYS A 95 6.87 20.12 -6.91
CA LYS A 95 5.72 21.06 -6.93
C LYS A 95 4.35 20.40 -7.09
N CYS A 96 4.28 19.10 -7.39
CA CYS A 96 2.99 18.43 -7.56
C CYS A 96 2.25 18.30 -6.22
N GLN A 97 0.93 18.56 -6.27
CA GLN A 97 0.01 18.54 -5.14
C GLN A 97 -1.13 17.51 -5.32
N CYS A 98 -1.01 16.60 -6.30
CA CYS A 98 -1.96 15.50 -6.43
C CYS A 98 -1.89 14.58 -5.21
N GLU A 99 -2.92 13.76 -5.01
CA GLU A 99 -3.00 12.87 -3.84
C GLU A 99 -1.82 11.90 -3.76
N ASN A 100 -1.41 11.27 -4.87
CA ASN A 100 -0.26 10.37 -4.91
C ASN A 100 1.01 11.08 -4.41
N CYS A 101 1.32 12.27 -4.95
CA CYS A 101 2.51 13.01 -4.55
C CYS A 101 2.43 13.56 -3.12
N ARG A 102 1.24 13.92 -2.62
CA ARG A 102 1.06 14.33 -1.22
C ARG A 102 1.30 13.17 -0.28
N TRP A 103 0.75 12.00 -0.59
CA TRP A 103 0.94 10.80 0.21
C TRP A 103 2.41 10.35 0.22
N LEU A 104 3.08 10.31 -0.94
CA LEU A 104 4.52 9.96 -1.03
C LEU A 104 5.38 10.87 -0.16
N LYS A 105 5.14 12.19 -0.20
CA LYS A 105 5.83 13.17 0.67
C LYS A 105 5.55 12.91 2.15
N GLN A 106 4.31 12.58 2.50
CA GLN A 106 3.93 12.27 3.87
C GLN A 106 4.66 11.03 4.39
N VAL A 107 4.72 9.95 3.61
CA VAL A 107 5.48 8.74 3.95
C VAL A 107 6.97 9.06 4.14
N GLN A 108 7.57 9.82 3.22
CA GLN A 108 8.97 10.28 3.35
C GLN A 108 9.23 11.05 4.64
N MET A 109 8.34 11.97 5.01
CA MET A 109 8.46 12.73 6.25
C MET A 109 8.34 11.83 7.49
N THR A 110 7.36 10.92 7.52
CA THR A 110 7.14 9.99 8.63
C THR A 110 8.29 9.00 8.80
N LEU A 111 8.89 8.52 7.70
CA LEU A 111 10.02 7.58 7.72
C LEU A 111 11.40 8.25 7.86
N GLY A 112 11.45 9.59 7.94
CA GLY A 112 12.70 10.34 8.11
C GLY A 112 13.60 10.35 6.87
N GLY A 113 13.02 10.36 5.66
CA GLY A 113 13.75 10.46 4.40
C GLY A 113 14.30 9.14 3.84
N LYS A 114 13.79 7.98 4.31
CA LYS A 114 14.15 6.64 3.81
C LYS A 114 13.21 6.08 2.73
N ALA A 115 12.39 6.94 2.12
CA ALA A 115 11.46 6.56 1.05
C ALA A 115 11.72 7.37 -0.22
#